data_AF-A0A812YPA2-F1
#
_entry.id   AF-A0A812YPA2-F1
#
_cell.length_a   1.000
_cell.length_b   1.000
_cell.length_c   1.000
_cell.angle_alpha   90.00
_cell.angle_beta   90.00
_cell.angle_gamma   90.00
#
_symmetry.space_group_name_H-M   'P 1'
#
loop_
_entity.id
_entity.type
_entity.pdbx_description
1 polymer ?
#
loop_
_entity_poly.entity_id
_entity_poly.type
_entity_poly.pdbx_seq_one_letter_code
_entity_poly.pdbx_strand_id
1 'polypeptide(L)'
;MTRKALDQGAIRFRSYIERSCRSKSHINRSRKRRVLNRLSSSERWRFQLARAFVDNPHILAKNRPVQELDDTRQTVACIQDFVQRRGWEVETDDIHVQQRRPRTIIFTTGSSGHIDIADYVILCVAPRG
;
A
#
# COMPACT_ATOMS: atom_id res chain seq x y z
N MET A 1 9.44 -18.10 13.97
CA MET A 1 8.12 -18.04 13.29
C MET A 1 8.36 -17.87 11.79
N THR A 2 7.68 -18.69 11.01
CA THR A 2 8.09 -19.15 9.66
C THR A 2 7.84 -18.11 8.55
N ARG A 3 8.89 -17.85 7.74
CA ARG A 3 8.90 -16.99 6.52
C ARG A 3 7.79 -17.31 5.50
N LYS A 4 7.12 -18.46 5.60
CA LYS A 4 6.07 -18.92 4.67
C LYS A 4 4.70 -18.26 4.89
N ALA A 5 4.41 -17.69 6.06
CA ALA A 5 3.10 -17.10 6.34
C ALA A 5 2.93 -15.67 5.81
N LEU A 6 4.02 -14.88 5.80
CA LEU A 6 4.06 -13.52 5.22
C LEU A 6 3.92 -13.55 3.69
N ASP A 7 4.42 -14.60 3.06
CA ASP A 7 4.39 -14.78 1.61
C ASP A 7 2.94 -14.98 1.10
N GLN A 8 2.09 -15.69 1.85
CA GLN A 8 0.71 -15.96 1.45
C GLN A 8 -0.19 -14.71 1.46
N GLY A 9 0.05 -13.77 2.37
CA GLY A 9 -0.68 -12.49 2.43
C GLY A 9 -0.32 -11.56 1.26
N ALA A 10 0.97 -11.43 0.97
CA ALA A 10 1.49 -10.66 -0.16
C ALA A 10 1.05 -11.27 -1.51
N ILE A 11 1.06 -12.60 -1.65
CA ILE A 11 0.56 -13.31 -2.84
C ILE A 11 -0.95 -13.12 -3.02
N ARG A 12 -1.75 -13.14 -1.94
CA ARG A 12 -3.19 -12.85 -2.01
C ARG A 12 -3.47 -11.41 -2.40
N PHE A 13 -2.72 -10.44 -1.88
CA PHE A 13 -2.86 -9.05 -2.26
C PHE A 13 -2.46 -8.82 -3.73
N ARG A 14 -1.34 -9.41 -4.16
CA ARG A 14 -0.86 -9.36 -5.53
C ARG A 14 -1.84 -9.97 -6.52
N SER A 15 -2.35 -11.18 -6.23
CA SER A 15 -3.38 -11.82 -7.05
C SER A 15 -4.72 -11.05 -7.07
N TYR A 16 -5.07 -10.33 -6.01
CA TYR A 16 -6.22 -9.43 -6.00
C TYR A 16 -6.02 -8.22 -6.92
N ILE A 17 -4.82 -7.62 -6.91
CA ILE A 17 -4.45 -6.51 -7.80
C ILE A 17 -4.44 -6.98 -9.26
N GLU A 18 -3.77 -8.08 -9.56
CA GLU A 18 -3.63 -8.62 -10.92
C GLU A 18 -5.00 -8.99 -11.53
N ARG A 19 -5.92 -9.54 -10.73
CA ARG A 19 -7.31 -9.80 -11.17
C ARG A 19 -8.10 -8.52 -11.46
N SER A 20 -7.89 -7.44 -10.71
CA SER A 20 -8.55 -6.15 -10.94
C SER A 20 -8.03 -5.43 -12.19
N CYS A 21 -6.74 -5.57 -12.52
CA CYS A 21 -6.09 -4.81 -13.59
C CYS A 21 -6.24 -5.41 -15.00
N ARG A 22 -6.62 -6.69 -15.14
CA ARG A 22 -6.71 -7.37 -16.46
C ARG A 22 -7.89 -6.96 -17.34
N SER A 23 -8.90 -6.26 -16.83
CA SER A 23 -10.05 -5.83 -17.66
C SER A 23 -9.84 -4.42 -18.21
N LYS A 24 -8.93 -4.29 -19.19
CA LYS A 24 -8.87 -3.11 -20.08
C LYS A 24 -9.92 -3.29 -21.18
N SER A 25 -11.16 -2.94 -20.88
CA SER A 25 -12.19 -2.68 -21.88
C SER A 25 -13.06 -1.55 -21.37
N HIS A 26 -13.74 -0.83 -22.26
CA HIS A 26 -14.58 0.34 -21.98
C HIS A 26 -15.66 0.07 -20.90
N ILE A 27 -15.28 0.07 -19.63
CA ILE A 27 -16.22 0.01 -18.52
C ILE A 27 -16.75 1.42 -18.32
N ASN A 28 -18.01 1.60 -18.74
CA ASN A 28 -18.83 2.78 -18.52
C ASN A 28 -18.66 3.31 -17.08
N ARG A 29 -18.45 4.63 -16.93
CA ARG A 29 -18.22 5.33 -15.64
C ARG A 29 -19.31 5.00 -14.61
N SER A 30 -20.54 4.76 -15.07
CA SER A 30 -21.69 4.34 -14.27
C SER A 30 -21.55 2.93 -13.69
N ARG A 31 -20.92 1.99 -14.41
CA ARG A 31 -20.63 0.64 -13.94
C ARG A 31 -19.48 0.63 -12.92
N LYS A 32 -18.43 1.45 -13.13
CA LYS A 32 -17.32 1.62 -12.17
C LYS A 32 -17.81 2.06 -10.79
N ARG A 33 -18.72 3.04 -10.71
CA ARG A 33 -19.30 3.49 -9.42
C ARG A 33 -20.11 2.39 -8.72
N ARG A 34 -20.87 1.58 -9.47
CA ARG A 34 -21.67 0.48 -8.89
C ARG A 34 -20.78 -0.60 -8.26
N VAL A 35 -19.64 -0.91 -8.86
CA VAL A 35 -18.70 -1.90 -8.31
C VAL A 35 -18.04 -1.37 -7.03
N LEU A 36 -17.54 -0.13 -7.04
CA LEU A 36 -16.92 0.47 -5.85
C LEU A 36 -17.90 0.61 -4.68
N ASN A 37 -19.18 0.89 -4.96
CA ASN A 37 -20.20 1.01 -3.92
C ASN A 37 -20.55 -0.34 -3.25
N ARG A 38 -20.25 -1.47 -3.88
CA ARG A 38 -20.47 -2.82 -3.30
C ARG A 38 -19.33 -3.28 -2.40
N LEU A 39 -18.17 -2.64 -2.49
CA LEU A 39 -17.02 -2.95 -1.64
C LEU A 39 -17.24 -2.42 -0.22
N SER A 40 -16.76 -3.16 0.78
CA SER A 40 -16.65 -2.68 2.15
C SER A 40 -15.66 -1.51 2.24
N SER A 41 -15.72 -0.73 3.33
CA SER A 41 -14.77 0.37 3.56
C SER A 41 -13.32 -0.11 3.46
N SER A 42 -13.00 -1.24 4.11
CA SER A 42 -11.65 -1.84 4.10
C SER A 42 -11.23 -2.34 2.71
N GLU A 43 -12.15 -2.84 1.89
CA GLU A 43 -11.87 -3.25 0.51
C GLU A 43 -11.62 -2.04 -0.41
N ARG A 44 -12.40 -0.96 -0.24
CA ARG A 44 -12.15 0.30 -0.97
C ARG A 44 -10.78 0.87 -0.61
N TRP A 45 -10.42 0.83 0.66
CA TRP A 45 -9.11 1.28 1.13
C TRP A 45 -7.96 0.45 0.55
N ARG A 46 -8.07 -0.89 0.61
CA ARG A 46 -7.11 -1.80 -0.05
C ARG A 46 -6.97 -1.50 -1.53
N PHE A 47 -8.09 -1.29 -2.22
CA PHE A 47 -8.08 -0.97 -3.65
C PHE A 47 -7.41 0.38 -3.96
N GLN A 48 -7.68 1.42 -3.17
CA GLN A 48 -7.02 2.72 -3.33
C GLN A 48 -5.51 2.63 -3.08
N LEU A 49 -5.10 1.89 -2.05
CA LEU A 49 -3.70 1.70 -1.71
C LEU A 49 -2.98 0.89 -2.81
N ALA A 50 -3.59 -0.21 -3.25
CA ALA A 50 -3.13 -0.99 -4.39
C ALA A 50 -2.88 -0.13 -5.63
N ARG A 51 -3.83 0.74 -5.98
CA ARG A 51 -3.69 1.64 -7.11
C ARG A 51 -2.52 2.60 -6.95
N ALA A 52 -2.34 3.15 -5.74
CA ALA A 52 -1.21 4.04 -5.46
C ALA A 52 0.15 3.34 -5.62
N PHE A 53 0.23 2.05 -5.28
CA PHE A 53 1.46 1.26 -5.48
C PHE A 53 1.71 0.93 -6.94
N VAL A 54 0.66 0.63 -7.72
CA VAL A 54 0.77 0.39 -9.17
C VAL A 54 1.25 1.64 -9.90
N ASP A 55 0.83 2.83 -9.48
CA ASP A 55 1.31 4.10 -10.05
C ASP A 55 2.81 4.35 -9.75
N ASN A 56 3.42 3.58 -8.83
CA ASN A 56 4.83 3.59 -8.45
C ASN A 56 5.44 5.00 -8.26
N PRO A 57 4.82 5.88 -7.46
CA PRO A 57 5.33 7.23 -7.25
C PRO A 57 6.63 7.20 -6.45
N HIS A 58 7.51 8.19 -6.67
CA HIS A 58 8.70 8.36 -5.82
C HIS A 58 8.33 8.79 -4.40
N ILE A 59 7.25 9.57 -4.24
CA ILE A 59 6.75 10.04 -2.95
C ILE A 59 5.25 9.74 -2.87
N LEU A 60 4.84 9.01 -1.85
CA LEU A 60 3.43 8.70 -1.58
C LEU A 60 3.03 9.28 -0.22
N ALA A 61 2.14 10.26 -0.23
CA ALA A 61 1.55 10.81 0.98
C ALA A 61 0.15 10.20 1.22
N LYS A 62 -0.08 9.59 2.39
CA LYS A 62 -1.37 8.99 2.73
C LYS A 62 -1.80 9.26 4.16
N ASN A 63 -3.03 9.77 4.33
CA ASN A 63 -3.63 9.93 5.66
C ASN A 63 -4.08 8.56 6.19
N ARG A 64 -3.51 8.12 7.32
CA ARG A 64 -3.92 6.92 8.08
C ARG A 64 -4.13 5.65 7.23
N PRO A 65 -3.10 5.18 6.50
CA PRO A 65 -3.22 4.07 5.55
C PRO A 65 -3.61 2.72 6.16
N VAL A 66 -3.49 2.58 7.49
CA VAL A 66 -3.68 1.31 8.21
C VAL A 66 -4.94 1.30 9.09
N GLN A 67 -5.56 2.47 9.34
CA GLN A 67 -6.64 2.59 10.35
C GLN A 67 -7.91 1.79 10.00
N GLU A 68 -8.22 1.65 8.71
CA GLU A 68 -9.49 1.09 8.22
C GLU A 68 -9.36 -0.39 7.83
N LEU A 69 -8.25 -1.04 8.18
CA LEU A 69 -7.91 -2.39 7.74
C LEU A 69 -7.78 -3.33 8.92
N ASP A 70 -8.53 -4.44 8.89
CA ASP A 70 -8.44 -5.50 9.90
C ASP A 70 -7.06 -6.18 9.87
N ASP A 71 -6.44 -6.26 8.69
CA ASP A 71 -5.13 -6.86 8.49
C ASP A 71 -4.02 -5.81 8.42
N THR A 72 -3.81 -5.15 9.55
CA THR A 72 -2.84 -4.06 9.69
C THR A 72 -1.41 -4.52 9.38
N ARG A 73 -1.02 -5.71 9.84
CA ARG A 73 0.33 -6.26 9.68
C ARG A 73 0.69 -6.54 8.23
N GLN A 74 -0.21 -7.15 7.45
CA GLN A 74 0.07 -7.42 6.03
C GLN A 74 0.17 -6.12 5.23
N THR A 75 -0.70 -5.14 5.53
CA THR A 75 -0.67 -3.84 4.86
C THR A 75 0.64 -3.12 5.13
N VAL A 76 1.09 -3.13 6.39
CA VAL A 76 2.36 -2.55 6.81
C VAL A 76 3.54 -3.25 6.12
N ALA A 77 3.54 -4.58 6.04
CA ALA A 77 4.58 -5.31 5.32
C ALA A 77 4.62 -4.90 3.84
N CYS A 78 3.46 -4.72 3.19
CA CYS A 78 3.38 -4.25 1.81
C CYS A 78 3.97 -2.83 1.62
N ILE A 79 3.72 -1.93 2.58
CA ILE A 79 4.30 -0.58 2.60
C ILE A 79 5.84 -0.64 2.70
N GLN A 80 6.36 -1.47 3.60
CA GLN A 80 7.80 -1.67 3.76
C GLN A 80 8.43 -2.27 2.51
N ASP A 81 7.82 -3.31 1.94
CA ASP A 81 8.28 -3.95 0.71
C ASP A 81 8.33 -2.93 -0.45
N PHE A 82 7.33 -2.07 -0.60
CA PHE A 82 7.32 -1.03 -1.64
C PHE A 82 8.50 -0.07 -1.52
N VAL A 83 8.82 0.39 -0.31
CA VAL A 83 9.94 1.30 -0.03
C VAL A 83 11.27 0.60 -0.26
N GLN A 84 11.47 -0.56 0.36
CA GLN A 84 12.74 -1.30 0.35
C GLN A 84 13.09 -1.81 -1.06
N ARG A 85 12.11 -2.35 -1.78
CA ARG A 85 12.31 -2.87 -3.15
C ARG A 85 12.24 -1.79 -4.22
N ARG A 86 12.04 -0.53 -3.83
CA ARG A 86 11.98 0.60 -4.74
C ARG A 86 10.92 0.39 -5.85
N GLY A 87 9.73 -0.04 -5.41
CA GLY A 87 8.59 -0.40 -6.26
C GLY A 87 8.26 -1.89 -6.26
N TRP A 88 7.14 -2.25 -6.89
CA TRP A 88 6.72 -3.64 -7.10
C TRP A 88 7.08 -4.10 -8.53
N GLU A 89 7.25 -5.41 -8.74
CA GLU A 89 7.76 -6.01 -9.99
C GLU A 89 9.22 -5.66 -10.30
N VAL A 90 10.11 -5.98 -9.37
CA VAL A 90 11.55 -5.94 -9.61
C VAL A 90 12.08 -7.35 -9.50
N GLU A 91 12.70 -7.85 -10.57
CA GLU A 91 13.39 -9.13 -10.53
C GLU A 91 14.63 -8.98 -9.62
N THR A 92 14.83 -9.95 -8.73
CA THR A 92 15.81 -9.87 -7.64
C THR A 92 17.27 -9.75 -8.10
N ASP A 93 17.54 -10.07 -9.36
CA ASP A 93 18.90 -10.09 -9.95
C ASP A 93 19.22 -8.82 -10.77
N ASP A 94 18.32 -7.84 -10.79
CA ASP A 94 18.55 -6.58 -11.52
C ASP A 94 19.54 -5.68 -10.76
N ILE A 95 20.78 -5.60 -11.26
CA ILE A 95 21.82 -4.63 -10.85
C ILE A 95 21.27 -3.18 -10.84
N HIS A 96 20.21 -2.93 -11.60
CA HIS A 96 19.51 -1.66 -11.71
C HIS A 96 18.68 -1.26 -10.46
N VAL A 97 18.38 -2.17 -9.52
CA VAL A 97 17.59 -1.81 -8.32
C VAL A 97 18.23 -0.67 -7.55
N GLN A 98 19.56 -0.72 -7.36
CA GLN A 98 20.31 0.30 -6.63
C GLN A 98 20.32 1.66 -7.34
N GLN A 99 20.22 1.66 -8.67
CA GLN A 99 20.20 2.88 -9.50
C GLN A 99 18.82 3.54 -9.54
N ARG A 100 17.76 2.83 -9.13
CA ARG A 100 16.42 3.40 -9.10
C ARG A 100 16.30 4.43 -7.98
N ARG A 101 15.47 5.45 -8.20
CA ARG A 101 15.24 6.51 -7.20
C ARG A 101 14.63 5.95 -5.91
N PRO A 102 14.97 6.47 -4.71
CA PRO A 102 14.31 6.05 -3.47
C PRO A 102 12.79 6.26 -3.53
N ARG A 103 12.04 5.42 -2.83
CA ARG A 103 10.59 5.55 -2.65
C ARG A 103 10.34 5.97 -1.21
N THR A 104 9.61 7.06 -1.00
CA THR A 104 9.31 7.57 0.34
C THR A 104 7.81 7.54 0.55
N ILE A 105 7.36 6.97 1.66
CA ILE A 105 5.96 7.02 2.09
C ILE A 105 5.87 7.91 3.31
N ILE A 106 5.03 8.95 3.23
CA ILE A 106 4.70 9.82 4.35
C ILE A 106 3.27 9.50 4.74
N PHE A 107 3.06 9.16 6.01
CA PHE A 107 1.73 8.88 6.50
C PHE A 107 1.48 9.42 7.89
N THR A 108 0.21 9.68 8.16
CA THR A 108 -0.27 10.02 9.50
C THR A 108 -0.80 8.76 10.19
N THR A 109 -0.74 8.73 11.50
CA THR A 109 -1.39 7.69 12.31
C THR A 109 -1.98 8.32 13.56
N GLY A 110 -3.12 7.79 14.02
CA GLY A 110 -3.71 8.13 15.31
C GLY A 110 -3.34 7.16 16.43
N SER A 111 -2.62 6.08 16.10
CA SER A 111 -2.21 5.03 17.03
C SER A 111 -0.71 4.80 16.96
N SER A 112 -0.10 4.51 18.11
CA SER A 112 1.32 4.20 18.22
C SER A 112 1.71 2.84 17.65
N GLY A 113 0.75 1.93 17.45
CA GLY A 113 1.02 0.54 17.04
C GLY A 113 1.62 0.35 15.64
N HIS A 114 1.82 1.43 14.88
CA HIS A 114 2.40 1.41 13.54
C HIS A 114 3.54 2.42 13.40
N ILE A 115 4.10 2.91 14.51
CA ILE A 115 5.23 3.83 14.50
C ILE A 115 6.54 3.09 14.25
N ASP A 116 6.65 1.84 14.72
CA ASP A 116 7.88 1.04 14.67
C ASP A 116 8.39 0.72 13.25
N ILE A 117 7.57 0.94 12.23
CA ILE A 117 7.94 0.73 10.83
C ILE A 117 8.48 1.99 10.15
N ALA A 118 8.35 3.15 10.78
CA ALA A 118 8.73 4.43 10.22
C ALA A 118 10.20 4.70 10.52
N ASP A 119 10.97 5.08 9.50
CA ASP A 119 12.35 5.52 9.69
C ASP A 119 12.43 6.84 10.48
N TYR A 120 11.41 7.69 10.31
CA TYR A 120 11.31 9.00 10.96
C TYR A 120 9.89 9.25 11.46
N VAL A 121 9.79 9.81 12.67
CA VAL A 121 8.53 10.10 13.34
C VAL A 121 8.49 11.57 13.70
N ILE A 122 7.46 12.27 13.20
CA ILE A 122 7.22 13.68 13.51
C ILE A 122 5.97 13.76 14.39
N LEU A 123 6.15 14.24 15.62
CA LEU A 123 5.05 14.46 16.55
C LEU A 123 4.39 15.81 16.25
N CYS A 124 3.16 15.78 15.74
CA CYS A 124 2.36 16.99 15.57
C CYS A 124 1.67 17.35 16.90
N VAL A 125 2.18 18.35 17.61
CA VAL A 125 1.56 18.88 18.83
C VAL A 125 0.84 20.18 18.47
N ALA A 126 -0.46 20.27 18.78
CA ALA A 126 -1.17 21.54 18.68
C ALA A 126 -0.55 22.54 19.66
N PRO A 127 -0.35 23.81 19.26
CA PRO A 127 0.11 24.83 20.20
C PRO A 127 -0.87 24.91 21.37
N ARG A 128 -0.35 24.80 22.59
CA ARG A 128 -1.15 25.00 23.80
C ARG A 128 -1.41 26.51 23.90
N GLY A 129 -2.64 26.91 23.62
CA GLY A 129 -3.17 28.25 23.96
C GLY A 129 -3.53 28.33 25.44
#